data_AF-A0A9E4DXA4-F1
#
_entry.id   AF-A0A9E4DXA4-F1
#
_cell.length_a   1.000
_cell.length_b   1.000
_cell.length_c   1.000
_cell.angle_alpha   90.00
_cell.angle_beta   90.00
_cell.angle_gamma   90.00
#
_symmetry.space_group_name_H-M   'P 1'
#
loop_
_entity.id
_entity.type
_entity.pdbx_description
1 polymer ?
#
loop_
_entity_poly.entity_id
_entity_poly.type
_entity_poly.pdbx_seq_one_letter_code
_entity_poly.pdbx_strand_id
1 'polypeptide(L)'
;GFDAEESAVTVLPVNGMWPITDMSPDPEMVLHHVTHGLIASGPCGGHRAPDGFETVLVMSPVIAKMVAQRFPDKRAFREHLFEHARVPLDHYPPYRREATLAQLAERGIAVRDRRIPVCLEPDRFVVLVAGGLGGLQSVGLSCMLGMATTRRVELPERAA
;
A
#
# COMPACT_ATOMS: atom_id res chain seq x y z
N GLY A 1 1.18 15.96 -13.08
CA GLY A 1 1.19 14.55 -13.52
C GLY A 1 2.15 14.43 -14.69
N PHE A 2 2.36 13.22 -15.18
CA PHE A 2 3.08 12.95 -16.43
C PHE A 2 2.08 12.41 -17.46
N ASP A 3 2.28 12.72 -18.72
CA ASP A 3 1.49 12.17 -19.81
C ASP A 3 1.81 10.69 -20.02
N ALA A 4 0.87 9.93 -20.58
CA ALA A 4 1.02 8.49 -20.78
C ALA A 4 2.24 8.11 -21.65
N GLU A 5 2.63 9.02 -22.54
CA GLU A 5 3.78 8.84 -23.45
C GLU A 5 5.11 9.27 -22.81
N GLU A 6 5.08 9.91 -21.64
CA GLU A 6 6.29 10.32 -20.94
C GLU A 6 6.89 9.16 -20.15
N SER A 7 8.18 8.95 -20.35
CA SER A 7 8.96 8.09 -19.47
C SER A 7 9.21 8.79 -18.15
N ALA A 8 8.90 8.12 -17.05
CA ALA A 8 9.13 8.63 -15.69
C ALA A 8 9.69 7.53 -14.80
N VAL A 9 10.46 7.94 -13.78
CA VAL A 9 11.01 7.07 -12.73
C VAL A 9 10.47 7.55 -11.40
N THR A 10 9.87 6.62 -10.64
CA THR A 10 9.47 6.82 -9.25
C THR A 10 10.44 6.13 -8.32
N VAL A 11 11.01 6.86 -7.37
CA VAL A 11 11.84 6.34 -6.28
C VAL A 11 10.99 6.29 -5.02
N LEU A 12 10.90 5.10 -4.42
CA LEU A 12 10.22 4.86 -3.14
C LEU A 12 11.27 4.75 -2.02
N PRO A 13 11.16 5.53 -0.92
CA PRO A 13 12.09 5.46 0.20
C PRO A 13 11.74 4.27 1.10
N VAL A 14 11.93 3.06 0.58
CA VAL A 14 11.58 1.82 1.28
C VAL A 14 12.49 1.63 2.48
N ASN A 15 11.89 1.51 3.67
CA ASN A 15 12.61 1.27 4.92
C ASN A 15 12.33 -0.12 5.54
N GLY A 16 11.47 -0.92 4.89
CA GLY A 16 11.18 -2.29 5.29
C GLY A 16 10.35 -3.02 4.24
N MET A 17 10.49 -4.35 4.19
CA MET A 17 9.73 -5.22 3.30
C MET A 17 9.33 -6.53 3.98
N TRP A 18 8.19 -7.09 3.59
CA TRP A 18 7.74 -8.39 4.05
C TRP A 18 7.00 -9.15 2.95
N PRO A 19 7.23 -10.47 2.83
CA PRO A 19 6.55 -11.29 1.83
C PRO A 19 5.07 -11.47 2.20
N ILE A 20 4.25 -11.56 1.17
CA ILE A 20 2.82 -11.88 1.22
C ILE A 20 2.62 -12.97 0.18
N THR A 21 2.60 -14.24 0.60
CA THR A 21 2.62 -15.39 -0.31
C THR A 21 1.33 -16.19 -0.14
N ASP A 22 0.60 -16.36 -1.24
CA ASP A 22 -0.62 -17.15 -1.26
C ASP A 22 -0.62 -18.09 -2.48
N MET A 23 -0.94 -19.36 -2.27
CA MET A 23 -0.98 -20.38 -3.32
C MET A 23 -2.40 -20.79 -3.71
N SER A 24 -3.42 -20.11 -3.18
CA SER A 24 -4.80 -20.39 -3.48
C SER A 24 -5.11 -20.08 -4.95
N PRO A 25 -5.86 -20.96 -5.64
CA PRO A 25 -6.41 -20.65 -6.94
C PRO A 25 -7.66 -19.74 -6.86
N ASP A 26 -8.21 -19.52 -5.67
CA ASP A 26 -9.41 -18.70 -5.46
C ASP A 26 -9.05 -17.21 -5.31
N PRO A 27 -9.54 -16.34 -6.22
CA PRO A 27 -9.30 -14.90 -6.14
C PRO A 27 -9.80 -14.24 -4.84
N GLU A 28 -10.83 -14.76 -4.17
CA GLU A 28 -11.27 -14.21 -2.87
C GLU A 28 -10.25 -14.49 -1.77
N MET A 29 -9.68 -15.71 -1.74
CA MET A 29 -8.66 -16.06 -0.76
C MET A 29 -7.38 -15.27 -1.00
N VAL A 30 -7.01 -15.09 -2.27
CA VAL A 30 -5.87 -14.23 -2.66
C VAL A 30 -6.11 -12.78 -2.23
N LEU A 31 -7.29 -12.23 -2.52
CA LEU A 31 -7.66 -10.87 -2.10
C LEU A 31 -7.61 -10.71 -0.57
N HIS A 32 -8.15 -11.69 0.16
CA HIS A 32 -8.09 -11.73 1.62
C HIS A 32 -6.63 -11.67 2.10
N HIS A 33 -5.76 -12.51 1.54
CA HIS A 33 -4.37 -12.59 1.94
C HIS A 33 -3.62 -11.28 1.63
N VAL A 34 -3.72 -10.73 0.42
CA VAL A 34 -3.00 -9.49 0.07
C VAL A 34 -3.45 -8.30 0.93
N THR A 35 -4.74 -8.23 1.23
CA THR A 35 -5.31 -7.15 2.04
C THR A 35 -4.83 -7.22 3.49
N HIS A 36 -4.91 -8.40 4.11
CA HIS A 36 -4.53 -8.56 5.51
C HIS A 36 -3.02 -8.70 5.70
N GLY A 37 -2.30 -9.20 4.69
CA GLY A 37 -0.84 -9.28 4.69
C GLY A 37 -0.18 -7.92 4.80
N LEU A 38 -0.82 -6.84 4.32
CA LEU A 38 -0.32 -5.48 4.46
C LEU A 38 -0.29 -4.96 5.90
N ILE A 39 -1.02 -5.60 6.82
CA ILE A 39 -1.09 -5.17 8.23
C ILE A 39 0.22 -5.45 8.97
N ALA A 40 1.10 -6.32 8.44
CA ALA A 40 2.31 -6.77 9.13
C ALA A 40 3.28 -5.63 9.52
N SER A 41 3.36 -4.54 8.75
CA SER A 41 4.17 -3.37 9.12
C SER A 41 3.63 -2.58 10.31
N GLY A 42 2.39 -2.83 10.73
CA GLY A 42 1.63 -1.83 11.48
C GLY A 42 1.30 -0.61 10.60
N PRO A 43 0.96 0.53 11.21
CA PRO A 43 0.56 1.71 10.46
C PRO A 43 1.76 2.39 9.80
N CYS A 44 1.55 2.87 8.60
CA CYS A 44 2.38 3.88 7.97
C CYS A 44 1.90 5.29 8.36
N GLY A 45 0.93 5.45 9.26
CA GLY A 45 0.41 6.74 9.70
C GLY A 45 1.31 7.53 10.65
N GLY A 46 2.39 6.92 11.16
CA GLY A 46 3.35 7.48 12.12
C GLY A 46 2.76 8.57 13.00
N HIS A 47 2.25 8.24 14.19
CA HIS A 47 1.35 8.98 15.12
C HIS A 47 1.59 10.48 15.40
N ARG A 48 2.58 11.12 14.78
CA ARG A 48 2.91 12.56 14.82
C ARG A 48 3.31 13.16 13.46
N ALA A 49 3.34 12.36 12.40
CA ALA A 49 3.61 12.82 11.06
C ALA A 49 2.39 13.63 10.58
N PRO A 50 2.60 14.87 10.09
CA PRO A 50 1.49 15.69 9.62
C PRO A 50 0.78 14.99 8.45
N ASP A 51 1.56 14.36 7.56
CA ASP A 51 1.07 13.57 6.43
C ASP A 51 1.46 12.10 6.63
N GLY A 52 0.49 11.20 6.47
CA GLY A 52 0.76 9.75 6.56
C GLY A 52 1.73 9.29 5.47
N PHE A 53 2.46 8.22 5.73
CA PHE A 53 3.40 7.64 4.76
C PHE A 53 2.68 6.72 3.77
N GLU A 54 3.32 6.50 2.63
CA GLU A 54 2.85 5.54 1.63
C GLU A 54 3.01 4.10 2.13
N THR A 55 2.04 3.27 1.78
CA THR A 55 2.08 1.82 1.95
C THR A 55 2.13 1.21 0.56
N VAL A 56 3.19 0.47 0.25
CA VAL A 56 3.39 -0.09 -1.09
C VAL A 56 2.99 -1.56 -1.08
N LEU A 57 2.15 -1.94 -2.04
CA LEU A 57 1.85 -3.32 -2.37
C LEU A 57 2.42 -3.62 -3.75
N VAL A 58 3.36 -4.56 -3.84
CA VAL A 58 3.84 -5.09 -5.11
C VAL A 58 3.28 -6.49 -5.28
N MET A 59 2.55 -6.73 -6.37
CA MET A 59 1.97 -8.03 -6.70
C MET A 59 2.67 -8.64 -7.91
N SER A 60 2.72 -9.97 -7.96
CA SER A 60 3.03 -10.65 -9.22
C SER A 60 1.92 -10.41 -10.25
N PRO A 61 2.20 -10.58 -11.56
CA PRO A 61 1.17 -10.50 -12.59
C PRO A 61 -0.01 -11.45 -12.37
N VAL A 62 0.24 -12.65 -11.81
CA VAL A 62 -0.79 -13.66 -11.53
C VAL A 62 -1.74 -13.17 -10.43
N ILE A 63 -1.18 -12.70 -9.31
CA ILE A 63 -1.96 -12.18 -8.18
C ILE A 63 -2.72 -10.92 -8.59
N ALA A 64 -2.07 -10.00 -9.31
CA ALA A 64 -2.70 -8.79 -9.81
C ALA A 64 -3.91 -9.09 -10.71
N LYS A 65 -3.81 -10.13 -11.56
CA LYS A 65 -4.93 -10.57 -12.41
C LYS A 65 -6.10 -11.13 -11.59
N MET A 66 -5.83 -11.86 -10.51
CA MET A 66 -6.87 -12.37 -9.62
C MET A 66 -7.57 -11.24 -8.87
N VAL A 67 -6.80 -10.30 -8.33
CA VAL A 67 -7.35 -9.10 -7.65
C VAL A 67 -8.18 -8.25 -8.62
N ALA A 68 -7.70 -8.04 -9.85
CA ALA A 68 -8.40 -7.24 -10.85
C ALA A 68 -9.77 -7.81 -11.26
N GLN A 69 -10.07 -9.09 -11.00
CA GLN A 69 -11.40 -9.66 -11.23
C GLN A 69 -12.45 -9.13 -10.23
N ARG A 70 -12.02 -8.53 -9.11
CA ARG A 70 -12.89 -8.08 -8.01
C ARG A 70 -13.15 -6.58 -8.00
N PHE A 71 -12.42 -5.81 -8.80
CA PHE A 71 -12.50 -4.35 -8.79
C PHE A 71 -12.56 -3.80 -10.21
N PRO A 72 -13.41 -2.78 -10.46
CA PRO A 72 -13.53 -2.16 -11.77
C PRO A 72 -12.27 -1.36 -12.15
N ASP A 73 -11.58 -0.81 -11.15
CA ASP A 73 -10.38 -0.02 -11.34
C ASP A 73 -9.47 -0.07 -10.09
N LYS A 74 -8.28 0.52 -10.22
CA LYS A 74 -7.29 0.61 -9.15
C LYS A 74 -7.74 1.48 -7.97
N ARG A 75 -8.64 2.46 -8.19
CA ARG A 75 -9.15 3.33 -7.12
C ARG A 75 -10.06 2.53 -6.19
N ALA A 76 -11.00 1.75 -6.75
CA ALA A 76 -11.86 0.86 -5.98
C ALA A 76 -11.04 -0.17 -5.17
N PHE A 77 -9.93 -0.67 -5.73
CA PHE A 77 -9.03 -1.54 -4.97
C PHE A 77 -8.35 -0.81 -3.79
N ARG A 78 -7.87 0.43 -3.99
CA ARG A 78 -7.29 1.23 -2.89
C ARG A 78 -8.31 1.53 -1.79
N GLU A 79 -9.55 1.82 -2.16
CA GLU A 79 -10.66 2.02 -1.23
C GLU A 79 -10.92 0.75 -0.41
N HIS A 80 -10.92 -0.43 -1.06
CA HIS A 80 -10.99 -1.72 -0.37
C HIS A 80 -9.82 -1.91 0.62
N LEU A 81 -8.57 -1.64 0.20
CA LEU A 81 -7.43 -1.73 1.09
C LEU A 81 -7.56 -0.79 2.30
N PHE A 82 -8.00 0.45 2.11
CA PHE A 82 -8.21 1.39 3.21
C PHE A 82 -9.32 0.93 4.17
N GLU A 83 -10.37 0.34 3.62
CA GLU A 83 -11.51 -0.17 4.38
C GLU A 83 -11.12 -1.38 5.23
N HIS A 84 -10.35 -2.31 4.66
CA HIS A 84 -10.16 -3.66 5.22
C HIS A 84 -8.74 -3.94 5.76
N ALA A 85 -7.68 -3.32 5.22
CA ALA A 85 -6.33 -3.46 5.76
C ALA A 85 -6.21 -2.60 7.03
N ARG A 86 -6.66 -3.17 8.15
CA ARG A 86 -6.73 -2.49 9.45
C ARG A 86 -5.94 -3.21 10.55
N VAL A 87 -5.03 -2.48 11.17
CA VAL A 87 -4.18 -2.93 12.26
C VAL A 87 -4.96 -2.92 13.57
N PRO A 88 -4.91 -3.98 14.39
CA PRO A 88 -5.40 -3.94 15.77
C PRO A 88 -4.69 -2.84 16.57
N LEU A 89 -5.46 -1.98 17.23
CA LEU A 89 -4.94 -0.85 18.03
C LEU A 89 -4.04 -1.35 19.18
N ASP A 90 -4.31 -2.56 19.69
CA ASP A 90 -3.56 -3.15 20.79
C ASP A 90 -2.13 -3.58 20.41
N HIS A 91 -1.79 -3.62 19.12
CA HIS A 91 -0.40 -3.81 18.67
C HIS A 91 0.53 -2.62 19.03
N TYR A 92 -0.05 -1.50 19.46
CA TYR A 92 0.67 -0.26 19.73
C TYR A 92 0.92 -0.14 21.23
N PRO A 93 2.06 0.46 21.66
CA PRO A 93 2.19 0.87 23.05
C PRO A 93 1.18 1.99 23.39
N PRO A 94 0.72 2.10 24.64
CA PRO A 94 -0.33 3.03 25.05
C PRO A 94 -0.15 4.47 24.56
N TYR A 95 1.06 5.03 24.68
CA TYR A 95 1.35 6.41 24.26
C TYR A 95 1.13 6.69 22.76
N ARG A 96 1.25 5.66 21.91
CA ARG A 96 0.99 5.78 20.47
C ARG A 96 -0.50 5.66 20.15
N ARG A 97 -1.26 4.90 20.95
CA ARG A 97 -2.70 4.70 20.75
C ARG A 97 -3.44 6.03 20.88
N GLU A 98 -3.20 6.78 21.95
CA GLU A 98 -3.86 8.07 22.21
C GLU A 98 -3.60 9.07 21.08
N ALA A 99 -2.34 9.25 20.69
CA ALA A 99 -1.97 10.14 19.59
C ALA A 99 -2.59 9.71 18.25
N THR A 100 -2.60 8.40 17.97
CA THR A 100 -3.22 7.88 16.74
C THR A 100 -4.73 8.12 16.74
N LEU A 101 -5.41 7.86 17.87
CA LEU A 101 -6.85 8.09 17.99
C LEU A 101 -7.22 9.57 17.80
N ALA A 102 -6.44 10.48 18.38
CA ALA A 102 -6.62 11.92 18.19
C ALA A 102 -6.48 12.32 16.71
N GLN A 103 -5.41 11.87 16.04
CA GLN A 103 -5.17 12.14 14.63
C GLN A 103 -6.28 11.57 13.72
N LEU A 104 -6.76 10.35 14.00
CA LEU A 104 -7.86 9.75 13.25
C LEU A 104 -9.17 10.53 13.45
N ALA A 105 -9.45 10.98 14.68
CA ALA A 105 -10.64 11.77 14.99
C ALA A 105 -10.62 13.13 14.28
N GLU A 106 -9.49 13.84 14.29
CA GLU A 106 -9.29 15.11 13.56
C GLU A 106 -9.56 14.97 12.06
N ARG A 107 -9.27 13.78 11.50
CA ARG A 107 -9.45 13.46 10.09
C ARG A 107 -10.81 12.82 9.76
N GLY A 108 -11.67 12.61 10.75
CA GLY A 108 -12.95 11.93 10.57
C GLY A 108 -12.82 10.45 10.17
N ILE A 109 -11.69 9.81 10.45
CA ILE A 109 -11.43 8.42 10.10
C ILE A 109 -11.98 7.50 11.20
N ALA A 110 -12.91 6.64 10.84
CA ALA A 110 -13.54 5.72 11.78
C ALA A 110 -12.56 4.64 12.30
N VAL A 111 -12.57 4.44 13.62
CA VAL A 111 -12.02 3.24 14.27
C VAL A 111 -13.11 2.17 14.28
N ARG A 112 -12.80 0.96 13.81
CA ARG A 112 -13.78 -0.14 13.73
C ARG A 112 -13.25 -1.36 14.45
N ASP A 113 -14.02 -1.89 15.41
CA ASP A 113 -13.65 -3.08 16.19
C ASP A 113 -12.23 -3.00 16.80
N ARG A 114 -11.87 -1.82 17.33
CA ARG A 114 -10.52 -1.51 17.83
C ARG A 114 -9.42 -1.69 16.77
N ARG A 115 -9.75 -1.53 15.49
CA ARG A 115 -8.81 -1.57 14.35
C ARG A 115 -8.78 -0.25 13.60
N ILE A 116 -7.59 0.11 13.17
CA ILE A 116 -7.29 1.38 12.50
C ILE A 116 -6.63 1.12 11.15
N PRO A 117 -6.84 1.97 10.13
CA PRO A 117 -6.30 1.70 8.80
C PRO A 117 -4.77 1.73 8.80
N VAL A 118 -4.16 0.99 7.87
CA VAL A 118 -2.70 0.95 7.71
C VAL A 118 -2.14 2.31 7.27
N CYS A 119 -2.90 3.11 6.52
CA CYS A 119 -2.55 4.46 6.11
C CYS A 119 -3.72 5.45 6.36
N LEU A 120 -3.49 6.75 6.20
CA LEU A 120 -4.50 7.78 6.54
C LEU A 120 -5.54 8.03 5.45
N GLU A 121 -5.30 7.58 4.21
CA GLU A 121 -6.21 7.80 3.08
C GLU A 121 -5.94 6.76 1.97
N PRO A 122 -6.94 6.38 1.15
CA PRO A 122 -6.79 5.38 0.10
C PRO A 122 -5.64 5.65 -0.87
N ASP A 123 -5.38 6.93 -1.19
CA ASP A 123 -4.34 7.31 -2.15
C ASP A 123 -2.91 7.13 -1.63
N ARG A 124 -2.72 6.83 -0.34
CA ARG A 124 -1.42 6.42 0.20
C ARG A 124 -1.04 4.99 -0.15
N PHE A 125 -1.95 4.20 -0.72
CA PHE A 125 -1.59 2.89 -1.26
C PHE A 125 -0.93 3.02 -2.64
N VAL A 126 0.34 2.65 -2.73
CA VAL A 126 1.06 2.51 -3.98
C VAL A 126 0.96 1.06 -4.43
N VAL A 127 0.17 0.79 -5.48
CA VAL A 127 -0.04 -0.57 -6.01
C VAL A 127 0.78 -0.75 -7.27
N LEU A 128 1.69 -1.72 -7.24
CA LEU A 128 2.61 -2.05 -8.33
C LEU A 128 2.45 -3.51 -8.75
N VAL A 129 2.78 -3.80 -10.00
CA VAL A 129 2.87 -5.16 -10.53
C VAL A 129 4.30 -5.39 -11.01
N ALA A 130 4.95 -6.43 -10.51
CA ALA A 130 6.33 -6.75 -10.87
C ALA A 130 6.60 -8.26 -10.82
N GLY A 131 7.63 -8.72 -11.54
CA GLY A 131 8.01 -10.12 -11.60
C GLY A 131 7.48 -10.85 -12.84
N GLY A 132 7.55 -12.19 -12.83
CA GLY A 132 7.17 -13.05 -13.96
C GLY A 132 5.96 -13.94 -13.66
N LEU A 133 5.56 -14.74 -14.67
CA LEU A 133 4.38 -15.62 -14.61
C LEU A 133 4.46 -16.74 -13.56
N GLY A 134 5.65 -17.06 -13.05
CA GLY A 134 5.83 -18.06 -12.00
C GLY A 134 5.57 -17.56 -10.57
N GLY A 135 5.31 -16.27 -10.38
CA GLY A 135 5.18 -15.68 -9.04
C GLY A 135 3.78 -15.84 -8.44
N LEU A 136 3.69 -16.52 -7.29
CA LEU A 136 2.53 -16.50 -6.38
C LEU A 136 2.81 -15.62 -5.14
N GLN A 137 3.68 -14.62 -5.34
CA GLN A 137 4.21 -13.78 -4.29
C GLN A 137 3.79 -12.34 -4.53
N SER A 138 3.43 -11.69 -3.44
CA SER A 138 3.36 -10.26 -3.29
C SER A 138 4.34 -9.83 -2.20
N VAL A 139 4.64 -8.54 -2.12
CA VAL A 139 5.46 -7.97 -1.06
C VAL A 139 4.83 -6.66 -0.60
N GLY A 140 4.69 -6.50 0.70
CA GLY A 140 4.38 -5.21 1.30
C GLY A 140 5.68 -4.46 1.57
N LEU A 141 5.72 -3.17 1.24
CA LEU A 141 6.85 -2.29 1.54
C LEU A 141 6.37 -1.11 2.39
N SER A 142 7.15 -0.80 3.41
CA SER A 142 6.97 0.41 4.22
C SER A 142 7.85 1.52 3.66
N CYS A 143 7.29 2.72 3.55
CA CYS A 143 8.00 3.95 3.18
C CYS A 143 8.01 4.97 4.32
N MET A 144 7.93 4.52 5.58
CA MET A 144 8.06 5.44 6.70
C MET A 144 9.42 6.14 6.63
N LEU A 145 9.46 7.45 6.92
CA LEU A 145 10.64 8.33 6.84
C LEU A 145 10.94 8.97 5.47
N GLY A 146 10.07 8.80 4.47
CA GLY A 146 10.21 9.55 3.23
C GLY A 146 8.93 9.55 2.39
N MET A 147 8.98 10.28 1.27
CA MET A 147 7.92 10.33 0.28
C MET A 147 8.43 9.82 -1.06
N ALA A 148 7.59 9.12 -1.83
CA ALA A 148 7.89 8.82 -3.22
C ALA A 148 8.24 10.10 -3.98
N THR A 149 9.27 10.01 -4.82
CA THR A 149 9.62 11.10 -5.73
C THR A 149 9.56 10.57 -7.15
N THR A 150 8.80 11.23 -8.02
CA THR A 150 8.74 10.88 -9.44
C THR A 150 9.40 11.97 -10.27
N ARG A 151 10.24 11.57 -11.23
CA ARG A 151 10.95 12.45 -12.16
C ARG A 151 10.77 11.94 -13.59
N ARG A 152 10.66 12.87 -14.54
CA ARG A 152 10.71 12.55 -15.98
C ARG A 152 12.08 11.98 -16.30
N VAL A 153 12.12 10.98 -17.19
CA VAL A 153 13.35 10.46 -17.76
C VAL A 153 13.69 11.29 -18.99
N GLU A 154 14.84 11.95 -18.95
CA GLU A 154 15.44 12.58 -20.12
C GLU A 154 16.32 11.53 -20.81
N LEU A 155 15.83 10.98 -21.92
CA LEU A 155 16.65 10.10 -22.74
C LEU A 155 17.62 10.97 -23.55
N PRO A 156 18.94 10.69 -23.54
CA PRO A 156 19.86 11.34 -24.45
C PRO A 156 19.42 11.07 -25.91
N GLU A 157 19.57 12.06 -26.78
CA GLU A 157 19.34 11.86 -28.22
C GLU A 157 20.18 10.65 -28.68
N ARG A 158 19.51 9.66 -29.27
CA ARG A 158 20.23 8.51 -29.84
C ARG A 158 21.17 9.05 -30.91
N ALA A 159 22.47 8.89 -30.72
CA ALA A 159 23.44 9.11 -31.79
C ALA A 159 23.02 8.22 -32.98
N ALA A 160 22.76 8.87 -34.11
CA ALA A 160 22.33 8.25 -35.36
C ALA A 160 23.44 7.38 -35.97
#